data_AF-A0A3D4F921-F1
#
_entry.id   AF-A0A3D4F921-F1
#
_cell.length_a   1.000
_cell.length_b   1.000
_cell.length_c   1.000
_cell.angle_alpha   90.00
_cell.angle_beta   90.00
_cell.angle_gamma   90.00
#
_symmetry.space_group_name_H-M   'P 1'
#
loop_
_entity.id
_entity.type
_entity.pdbx_description
1 polymer ?
#
loop_
_entity_poly.entity_id
_entity_poly.type
_entity_poly.pdbx_seq_one_letter_code
_entity_poly.pdbx_strand_id
1 'polypeptide(L)'
;ETLELYGVESNTSTFARNCLLARRLVERGVKFIQLYHTNWDSHGGPGENLQGDFEKVCREIDQPCAALVKDLKRRGLLDDTLVIWGGEFG
;
A
#
# COMPACT_ATOMS: atom_id res chain seq x y z
N GLU A 1 -6.31 -16.59 2.49
CA GLU A 1 -4.86 -16.34 2.67
C GLU A 1 -4.33 -15.10 1.94
N THR A 2 -4.03 -15.10 0.63
CA THR A 2 -3.39 -13.91 0.02
C THR A 2 -4.26 -12.66 0.04
N LEU A 3 -5.55 -12.74 -0.28
CA LEU A 3 -6.43 -11.56 -0.24
C LEU A 3 -6.53 -10.97 1.17
N GLU A 4 -6.67 -11.84 2.16
CA GLU A 4 -6.70 -11.51 3.58
C GLU A 4 -5.39 -10.87 4.07
N LEU A 5 -4.23 -11.37 3.63
CA LEU A 5 -2.92 -10.79 3.95
C LEU A 5 -2.87 -9.30 3.58
N TYR A 6 -3.40 -8.94 2.41
CA TYR A 6 -3.44 -7.56 1.92
C TYR A 6 -4.65 -6.76 2.42
N GLY A 7 -5.59 -7.37 3.15
CA GLY A 7 -6.82 -6.72 3.61
C GLY A 7 -7.85 -6.48 2.50
N VAL A 8 -7.82 -7.27 1.42
CA VAL A 8 -8.74 -7.15 0.29
C VAL A 8 -10.06 -7.89 0.57
N GLU A 9 -11.11 -7.10 0.74
CA GLU A 9 -12.51 -7.44 0.93
C GLU A 9 -13.36 -6.86 -0.24
N SER A 10 -14.68 -7.07 -0.21
CA SER A 10 -15.60 -6.57 -1.25
C SER A 10 -15.64 -5.04 -1.35
N ASN A 11 -15.41 -4.33 -0.25
CA ASN A 11 -15.43 -2.86 -0.15
C ASN A 11 -14.05 -2.21 0.16
N THR A 12 -12.94 -2.94 -0.02
CA THR A 12 -11.60 -2.42 0.32
C THR A 12 -11.13 -1.31 -0.59
N SER A 13 -10.27 -0.43 -0.04
CA SER A 13 -9.50 0.57 -0.78
C SER A 13 -8.85 -0.03 -2.05
N THR A 14 -8.77 0.81 -3.08
CA THR A 14 -8.07 0.47 -4.33
C THR A 14 -6.58 0.22 -4.09
N PHE A 15 -6.00 0.83 -3.05
CA PHE A 15 -4.59 0.71 -2.72
C PHE A 15 -4.17 -0.72 -2.36
N ALA A 16 -4.99 -1.45 -1.59
CA ALA A 16 -4.68 -2.85 -1.24
C ALA A 16 -4.62 -3.76 -2.48
N ARG A 17 -5.56 -3.57 -3.42
CA ARG A 17 -5.55 -4.29 -4.70
C ARG A 17 -4.37 -3.88 -5.57
N ASN A 18 -3.98 -2.61 -5.54
CA ASN A 18 -2.80 -2.11 -6.26
C ASN A 18 -1.50 -2.72 -5.72
N CYS A 19 -1.37 -2.90 -4.40
CA CYS A 19 -0.22 -3.61 -3.82
C CYS A 19 -0.14 -5.07 -4.32
N LEU A 20 -1.27 -5.78 -4.35
CA LEU A 20 -1.31 -7.14 -4.89
C LEU A 20 -0.98 -7.19 -6.39
N LEU A 21 -1.44 -6.18 -7.15
CA LEU A 21 -1.08 -6.03 -8.56
C LEU A 21 0.42 -5.74 -8.73
N ALA A 22 1.01 -4.87 -7.89
CA ALA A 22 2.43 -4.58 -7.90
C ALA A 22 3.26 -5.85 -7.73
N ARG A 23 2.92 -6.71 -6.75
CA ARG A 23 3.57 -8.03 -6.61
C ARG A 23 3.50 -8.86 -7.89
N ARG A 24 2.34 -8.90 -8.55
CA ARG A 24 2.15 -9.63 -9.82
C ARG A 24 2.92 -9.02 -11.00
N LEU A 25 3.20 -7.72 -10.96
CA LEU A 25 4.03 -7.02 -11.94
C LEU A 25 5.52 -7.34 -11.70
N VAL A 26 5.97 -7.40 -10.43
CA VAL A 26 7.32 -7.86 -10.08
C VAL A 26 7.57 -9.29 -10.60
N GLU A 27 6.63 -10.21 -10.36
CA GLU A 27 6.70 -11.59 -10.90
C GLU A 27 6.79 -11.65 -12.43
N ARG A 28 6.28 -10.63 -13.14
CA ARG A 28 6.34 -10.51 -14.60
C ARG A 28 7.58 -9.77 -15.11
N GLY A 29 8.50 -9.41 -14.21
CA GLY A 29 9.76 -8.76 -14.55
C GLY A 29 9.65 -7.26 -14.84
N VAL A 30 8.56 -6.60 -14.42
CA VAL A 30 8.43 -5.14 -14.53
C VAL A 30 9.50 -4.47 -13.68
N LYS A 31 10.24 -3.53 -14.27
CA LYS A 31 11.45 -2.95 -13.66
C LYS A 31 11.19 -1.81 -12.69
N PHE A 32 10.06 -1.12 -12.83
CA PHE A 32 9.71 0.01 -11.99
C PHE A 32 8.20 0.06 -11.79
N ILE A 33 7.78 0.17 -10.53
CA ILE A 33 6.38 0.22 -10.12
C ILE A 33 6.27 1.31 -9.05
N GLN A 34 5.35 2.24 -9.24
CA GLN A 34 5.03 3.26 -8.25
C GLN A 34 3.63 3.02 -7.71
N LEU A 35 3.52 2.92 -6.40
CA LEU A 35 2.26 2.94 -5.68
C LEU A 35 2.08 4.33 -5.07
N TYR A 36 0.89 4.89 -5.20
CA TYR A 36 0.56 6.23 -4.75
C TYR A 36 -0.80 6.21 -4.05
N HIS A 37 -0.90 6.92 -2.94
CA HIS A 37 -2.13 7.13 -2.16
C HIS A 37 -2.21 8.60 -1.74
N THR A 38 -3.43 9.14 -1.67
CA THR A 38 -3.67 10.58 -1.44
C THR A 38 -4.21 10.85 -0.05
N ASN A 39 -4.46 12.13 0.25
CA ASN A 39 -5.17 12.63 1.43
C ASN A 39 -4.47 12.30 2.76
N TRP A 40 -3.16 12.10 2.73
CA TRP A 40 -2.37 11.90 3.94
C TRP A 40 -2.01 13.24 4.60
N ASP A 41 -1.89 14.34 3.84
CA ASP A 41 -1.64 15.69 4.36
C ASP A 41 -2.95 16.42 4.70
N SER A 42 -3.24 16.50 6.00
CA SER A 42 -4.51 17.04 6.51
C SER A 42 -4.45 18.55 6.75
N HIS A 43 -5.28 19.33 6.06
CA HIS A 43 -5.34 20.80 6.16
C HIS A 43 -6.48 21.34 7.05
N GLY A 44 -7.18 20.46 7.77
CA GLY A 44 -8.26 20.85 8.68
C GLY A 44 -9.62 21.11 8.01
N GLY A 45 -9.78 20.69 6.75
CA GLY A 45 -11.05 20.72 6.03
C GLY A 45 -12.01 19.58 6.41
N PRO A 46 -13.27 19.61 5.95
CA PRO A 46 -14.19 18.48 6.07
C PRO A 46 -13.62 17.24 5.39
N GLY A 47 -13.38 16.16 6.14
CA GLY A 47 -12.74 14.94 5.62
C GLY A 47 -11.22 14.92 5.71
N GLU A 48 -10.59 15.95 6.28
CA GLU A 48 -9.13 16.13 6.35
C GLU A 48 -8.68 16.58 7.75
N ASN A 49 -9.31 16.02 8.78
CA ASN A 49 -8.89 16.25 10.16
C ASN A 49 -7.92 15.17 10.64
N LEU A 50 -7.13 15.52 11.66
CA LEU A 50 -6.22 14.59 12.31
C LEU A 50 -6.97 13.57 13.17
N GLN A 51 -8.16 13.91 13.67
CA GLN A 51 -8.99 13.05 14.51
C GLN A 51 -9.97 12.21 13.71
N GLY A 52 -9.48 11.11 13.17
CA GLY A 52 -10.28 10.08 12.54
C GLY A 52 -10.06 9.99 11.04
N ASP A 53 -10.06 11.10 10.30
CA ASP A 53 -9.85 11.03 8.84
C ASP A 53 -8.41 10.65 8.49
N PHE A 54 -7.42 11.28 9.13
CA PHE A 54 -6.02 10.86 9.00
C PHE A 54 -5.81 9.39 9.38
N GLU A 55 -6.45 8.94 10.48
CA GLU A 55 -6.36 7.54 10.91
C GLU A 55 -6.94 6.57 9.86
N LYS A 56 -8.05 6.92 9.20
CA LYS A 56 -8.61 6.12 8.10
C LYS A 56 -7.59 5.97 6.97
N VAL A 57 -6.97 7.07 6.54
CA VAL A 57 -5.96 7.04 5.47
C VAL A 57 -4.74 6.19 5.86
N CYS A 58 -4.28 6.30 7.11
CA CYS A 58 -3.21 5.43 7.61
C CYS A 58 -3.60 3.93 7.55
N ARG A 59 -4.82 3.59 7.98
CA ARG A 59 -5.33 2.21 7.97
C ARG A 59 -5.47 1.64 6.55
N GLU A 60 -5.77 2.49 5.56
CA GLU A 60 -5.89 2.07 4.16
C GLU A 60 -4.56 1.60 3.54
N ILE A 61 -3.43 2.10 4.04
CA ILE A 61 -2.09 1.80 3.49
C ILE A 61 -1.26 0.84 4.33
N ASP A 62 -1.44 0.84 5.66
CA ASP A 62 -0.55 0.13 6.60
C ASP A 62 -0.48 -1.38 6.33
N GLN A 63 -1.63 -2.06 6.40
CA GLN A 63 -1.72 -3.49 6.15
C GLN A 63 -1.24 -3.89 4.74
N PRO A 64 -1.72 -3.28 3.63
CA PRO A 64 -1.29 -3.70 2.31
C PRO A 64 0.18 -3.38 1.99
N CYS A 65 0.77 -2.32 2.56
CA CYS A 65 2.21 -2.08 2.45
C CYS A 65 3.01 -3.20 3.14
N ALA A 66 2.64 -3.54 4.37
CA ALA A 66 3.29 -4.63 5.10
C ALA A 66 3.10 -5.99 4.39
N ALA A 67 1.92 -6.22 3.80
CA ALA A 67 1.61 -7.41 3.02
C ALA A 67 2.49 -7.54 1.79
N LEU A 68 2.69 -6.46 1.03
CA LEU A 68 3.55 -6.46 -0.16
C LEU A 68 4.98 -6.89 0.19
N VAL A 69 5.59 -6.27 1.20
CA VAL A 69 6.96 -6.61 1.62
C VAL A 69 7.06 -8.07 2.09
N LYS A 70 6.09 -8.54 2.88
CA LYS A 70 6.03 -9.93 3.35
C LYS A 70 5.87 -10.93 2.19
N ASP A 71 4.99 -10.64 1.23
CA ASP A 71 4.69 -11.53 0.11
C ASP A 71 5.86 -11.57 -0.89
N LEU A 72 6.53 -10.44 -1.15
CA LEU A 72 7.79 -10.42 -1.92
C LEU A 72 8.85 -11.30 -1.26
N LYS A 73 9.05 -11.16 0.06
CA LYS A 73 10.00 -11.99 0.82
C LYS A 73 9.66 -13.48 0.75
N ARG A 74 8.39 -13.86 0.97
CA ARG A 74 7.93 -15.26 0.91
C ARG A 74 8.17 -15.92 -0.44
N ARG A 75 8.26 -15.12 -1.51
CA ARG A 75 8.46 -15.57 -2.89
C ARG A 75 9.92 -15.48 -3.36
N GLY A 76 10.84 -15.02 -2.52
CA GLY A 76 12.23 -14.74 -2.91
C GLY A 76 12.39 -13.53 -3.83
N LEU A 77 11.34 -12.74 -4.03
CA LEU A 77 11.35 -11.55 -4.90
C LEU A 77 11.91 -10.31 -4.18
N LEU A 78 12.08 -10.37 -2.86
CA LEU A 78 12.69 -9.25 -2.12
C LEU A 78 14.22 -9.24 -2.26
N ASP A 79 14.82 -10.34 -2.71
CA ASP A 79 16.26 -10.47 -2.88
C ASP A 79 16.77 -9.66 -4.09
N ASP A 80 15.91 -9.40 -5.07
CA ASP A 80 16.20 -8.66 -6.31
C ASP A 80 15.35 -7.39 -6.49
N THR A 81 14.46 -7.08 -5.54
CA THR A 81 13.58 -5.90 -5.58
C THR A 81 13.91 -4.92 -4.45
N LEU A 82 14.30 -3.69 -4.81
CA LEU A 82 14.38 -2.58 -3.86
C LEU A 82 12.98 -2.00 -3.60
N VAL A 83 12.57 -1.93 -2.34
CA VAL A 83 11.32 -1.28 -1.91
C VAL A 83 11.67 0.03 -1.19
N ILE A 84 11.10 1.14 -1.66
CA ILE A 84 11.23 2.46 -1.04
C ILE A 84 9.85 2.91 -0.57
N TRP A 85 9.76 3.37 0.68
CA TRP A 85 8.54 3.91 1.27
C TRP A 85 8.81 5.33 1.79
N GLY A 86 7.93 6.26 1.44
CA GLY A 86 8.05 7.65 1.85
C GLY A 86 6.85 8.47 1.36
N GLY A 87 6.76 9.70 1.89
CA GLY A 87 5.80 10.72 1.47
C GLY A 87 6.52 11.95 0.91
N GLU A 88 5.75 12.93 0.44
CA GLU A 88 6.29 14.16 -0.13
C GLU A 88 6.79 15.13 0.96
N PHE A 89 5.99 15.31 2.01
CA PHE A 89 6.26 16.18 3.17
C PHE A 89 5.62 15.58 4.44
N GLY A 90 5.50 16.31 5.55
CA GLY A 90 4.90 15.86 6.81
C GLY A 90 4.78 16.96 7.84
#